data_AF-A0A3L7P7X0-F1
#
_entry.id   AF-A0A3L7P7X0-F1
#
_cell.length_a   1.000
_cell.length_b   1.000
_cell.length_c   1.000
_cell.angle_alpha   90.00
_cell.angle_beta   90.00
_cell.angle_gamma   90.00
#
_symmetry.space_group_name_H-M   'P 1'
#
loop_
_entity.id
_entity.type
_entity.pdbx_description
1 polymer ?
#
loop_
_entity_poly.entity_id
_entity_poly.type
_entity_poly.pdbx_seq_one_letter_code
_entity_poly.pdbx_strand_id
1 'polypeptide(L)' 'MRSLTCALLVLMALPAIAADRPNIVLMIADDQGWSGTSVPMHPEFEASKGEMFHTPCLER' A
#
# COMPACT_ATOMS: atom_id res chain seq x y z
N MET A 1 -6.98 4.59 -46.92
CA MET A 1 -8.06 4.15 -45.99
C MET A 1 -7.57 3.10 -45.00
N ARG A 2 -6.92 2.01 -45.43
CA ARG A 2 -6.39 0.94 -44.54
C ARG A 2 -5.44 1.44 -43.44
N SER A 3 -4.56 2.39 -43.78
CA SER A 3 -3.61 3.01 -42.83
C SER A 3 -4.29 3.84 -41.74
N LEU A 4 -5.42 4.48 -42.07
CA LEU A 4 -6.24 5.22 -41.11
C LEU A 4 -6.95 4.25 -40.17
N THR A 5 -7.42 3.12 -40.68
CA THR A 5 -8.04 2.05 -39.89
C THR A 5 -7.04 1.44 -38.90
N CYS A 6 -5.79 1.21 -39.31
CA CYS A 6 -4.72 0.75 -38.42
C CYS A 6 -4.39 1.78 -37.32
N ALA A 7 -4.28 3.06 -37.67
CA ALA A 7 -4.03 4.12 -36.69
C ALA A 7 -5.17 4.23 -35.66
N LEU A 8 -6.42 4.10 -36.11
CA LEU A 8 -7.59 4.13 -35.24
C LEU A 8 -7.64 2.91 -34.29
N LEU A 9 -7.25 1.72 -34.77
CA LEU A 9 -7.14 0.51 -33.94
C LEU A 9 -6.04 0.62 -32.87
N VAL A 10 -4.91 1.25 -33.19
CA VAL A 10 -3.83 1.49 -32.21
C VAL A 10 -4.26 2.50 -31.15
N LEU A 11 -4.98 3.56 -31.52
CA LEU A 11 -5.51 4.53 -30.55
C LEU A 11 -6.59 3.93 -29.63
N MET A 12 -7.40 2.99 -30.12
CA MET A 12 -8.39 2.27 -29.30
C MET A 12 -7.77 1.24 -28.35
N ALA A 13 -6.50 0.85 -28.53
CA ALA A 13 -5.77 -0.04 -27.62
C ALA A 13 -5.09 0.71 -26.45
N LEU A 14 -5.20 2.05 -26.40
CA LEU A 14 -4.62 2.87 -25.33
C LEU A 14 -5.35 2.85 -23.96
N PRO A 15 -6.61 2.40 -23.78
CA PRO A 15 -7.25 2.51 -22.47
C PRO A 15 -7.00 1.23 -21.65
N ALA A 16 -5.88 1.18 -20.94
CA ALA A 16 -5.72 0.33 -19.73
C ALA A 16 -4.44 0.61 -18.91
N ILE A 17 -3.66 1.67 -19.19
CA ILE A 17 -2.58 2.10 -18.26
C ILE A 17 -3.15 2.91 -17.08
N ALA A 18 -4.46 2.78 -16.80
CA ALA A 18 -4.91 2.84 -15.42
C ALA A 18 -4.45 1.55 -14.72
N ALA A 19 -3.12 1.39 -14.58
CA ALA A 19 -2.52 0.33 -13.81
C ALA A 19 -3.23 0.27 -12.46
N ASP A 20 -3.61 -0.94 -12.05
CA ASP A 20 -4.23 -1.32 -10.79
C ASP A 20 -4.03 -0.26 -9.70
N ARG A 21 -5.00 0.64 -9.54
CA ARG A 21 -4.92 1.68 -8.53
C ARG A 21 -5.08 0.98 -7.18
N PRO A 22 -4.07 0.97 -6.30
CA PRO A 22 -4.19 0.26 -5.03
C PRO A 22 -5.24 0.95 -4.16
N ASN A 23 -5.95 0.16 -3.35
CA ASN A 23 -6.74 0.72 -2.26
C ASN A 23 -5.79 1.32 -1.22
N ILE A 24 -6.04 2.57 -0.82
CA ILE A 24 -5.26 3.23 0.23
C ILE A 24 -6.12 3.21 1.49
N VAL A 25 -5.63 2.51 2.53
CA VAL A 25 -6.23 2.52 3.86
C VAL A 25 -5.22 3.16 4.80
N LEU A 26 -5.59 4.31 5.37
CA LEU A 26 -4.82 4.99 6.41
C LEU A 26 -5.52 4.78 7.75
N MET A 27 -4.86 4.12 8.68
CA MET A 27 -5.32 3.94 10.05
C MET A 27 -4.43 4.77 10.98
N ILE A 28 -5.04 5.68 11.74
CA ILE A 28 -4.36 6.48 12.76
C ILE A 28 -4.96 6.09 14.10
N ALA A 29 -4.11 5.62 15.00
CA ALA A 29 -4.47 5.41 16.39
C ALA A 29 -4.09 6.66 17.18
N ASP A 30 -5.06 7.21 17.92
CA ASP A 30 -4.82 8.37 18.78
C ASP A 30 -3.87 7.99 19.92
N ASP A 31 -2.97 8.91 20.28
CA ASP A 31 -1.94 8.75 21.31
C ASP A 31 -1.08 7.47 21.23
N GLN A 32 -1.00 6.79 20.07
CA GLN A 32 -0.15 5.61 19.94
C GLN A 32 1.34 6.00 19.98
N GLY A 33 1.98 5.66 21.09
CA GLY A 33 3.41 5.88 21.30
C GLY A 33 4.30 4.96 20.46
N TRP A 34 5.60 5.30 20.43
CA TRP A 34 6.62 4.60 19.66
C TRP A 34 6.70 3.09 19.93
N SER A 35 6.66 2.68 21.20
CA SER A 35 6.66 1.29 21.64
C SER A 35 5.26 0.75 21.93
N GLY A 36 4.22 1.34 21.32
CA GLY A 36 2.82 1.06 21.59
C GLY A 36 2.24 -0.17 20.90
N THR A 37 3.05 -0.99 20.22
CA THR A 37 2.59 -2.20 19.52
C THR A 37 3.51 -3.39 19.78
N SER A 38 3.04 -4.60 19.45
CA SER A 38 3.79 -5.84 19.64
C SER A 38 4.84 -6.12 18.56
N VAL A 39 4.95 -5.23 17.57
CA VAL A 39 5.94 -5.26 16.49
C VAL A 39 6.81 -4.00 16.56
N PRO A 40 8.05 -4.02 16.05
CA PRO A 40 8.88 -2.82 16.02
C PRO A 40 8.31 -1.81 15.02
N MET A 41 8.19 -0.55 15.46
CA MET A 41 7.80 0.58 14.60
C MET A 41 8.87 0.93 13.56
N HIS A 42 10.13 0.55 13.80
CA HIS A 42 11.24 0.69 12.85
C HIS A 42 12.10 -0.58 12.80
N PRO A 43 12.44 -1.10 11.59
CA PRO A 43 13.13 -2.40 11.45
C PRO A 43 14.46 -2.51 12.18
N GLU A 44 15.21 -1.42 12.29
CA GLU A 44 16.54 -1.39 12.92
C GLU A 44 16.51 -1.07 14.43
N PHE A 45 15.34 -0.75 14.99
CA PHE A 45 15.22 -0.35 16.39
C PHE A 45 14.27 -1.30 17.13
N GLU A 46 14.77 -2.43 17.61
CA GLU A 46 13.94 -3.39 18.36
C GLU A 46 13.33 -2.81 19.63
N ALA A 47 13.96 -1.80 20.25
CA ALA A 47 13.38 -1.06 21.37
C ALA A 47 12.08 -0.31 21.01
N SER A 48 11.72 -0.22 19.73
CA SER A 48 10.42 0.30 19.25
C SER A 48 9.28 -0.71 19.38
N LYS A 49 9.56 -1.94 19.79
CA LYS A 49 8.55 -2.95 20.12
C LYS A 49 8.21 -2.86 21.61
N GLY A 50 6.93 -2.93 21.95
CA GLY A 50 6.50 -3.09 23.34
C GLY A 50 6.32 -4.57 23.69
N GLU A 51 6.93 -5.01 24.80
CA GLU A 51 6.88 -6.42 25.23
C GLU A 51 5.53 -6.83 25.84
N MET A 52 4.76 -5.87 26.35
CA MET A 52 3.48 -6.12 27.04
C MET A 52 2.29 -6.16 26.09
N PHE A 53 2.41 -5.57 24.90
CA PHE A 53 1.28 -5.46 23.97
C PHE A 53 1.12 -6.73 23.15
N HIS A 54 -0.12 -7.04 22.81
CA HIS A 54 -0.47 -8.08 21.86
C HIS A 54 -1.34 -7.47 20.75
N THR A 55 -0.77 -7.34 19.56
CA THR A 55 -1.44 -6.73 18.39
C THR A 55 -1.48 -7.74 17.24
N PRO A 56 -2.35 -8.77 17.32
CA PRO A 56 -2.29 -9.95 16.46
C PRO A 56 -2.57 -9.69 14.98
N CYS A 57 -3.14 -8.54 14.60
CA CYS A 57 -3.29 -8.16 13.19
C CYS A 57 -2.02 -7.54 12.61
N LEU A 58 -1.15 -6.95 13.45
CA LEU A 58 0.15 -6.41 13.05
C LEU A 58 1.26 -7.47 13.06
N GLU A 59 1.07 -8.56 13.80
CA GLU A 59 2.00 -9.71 13.87
C GLU A 59 1.91 -10.67 12.68
N ARG A 60 0.90 -10.50 11.81
CA ARG A 60 0.63 -11.36 10.64
C ARG A 60 1.33 -10.84 9.40
#